data_AF-A0A829PY41-F1
#
_entry.id   AF-A0A829PY41-F1
#
_cell.length_a   1.000
_cell.length_b   1.000
_cell.length_c   1.000
_cell.angle_alpha   90.00
_cell.angle_beta   90.00
_cell.angle_gamma   90.00
#
_symmetry.space_group_name_H-M   'P 1'
#
loop_
_entity.id
_entity.type
_entity.pdbx_description
1 polymer ?
#
loop_
_entity_poly.entity_id
_entity_poly.type
_entity_poly.pdbx_seq_one_letter_code
_entity_poly.pdbx_strand_id
1 'polypeptide(L)' 'MVRKGDDGIARVIPAWNIDGGRCPGAEQLDGLIARGAV' A
#
# COMPACT_ATOMS: atom_id res chain seq x y z
N MET A 1 -9.90 1.53 -9.29
CA MET A 1 -9.27 2.63 -10.05
C MET A 1 -7.84 2.22 -10.40
N VAL A 2 -7.30 2.57 -11.56
CA VAL A 2 -5.89 2.30 -11.90
C VAL A 2 -5.12 3.63 -11.84
N ARG A 3 -4.01 3.67 -11.08
CA ARG A 3 -3.17 4.86 -10.93
C ARG A 3 -1.74 4.52 -11.34
N LYS A 4 -1.12 5.36 -12.18
CA LYS A 4 0.30 5.27 -12.51
C LYS A 4 1.11 5.82 -11.34
N GLY A 5 2.02 5.01 -10.81
CA GLY A 5 3.00 5.46 -9.82
C GLY A 5 4.08 6.31 -10.45
N ASP A 6 4.85 7.01 -9.61
CA ASP A 6 5.93 7.90 -10.06
C ASP A 6 7.09 7.14 -10.73
N ASP A 7 7.19 5.85 -10.44
CA ASP A 7 8.06 4.88 -11.12
C ASP A 7 7.55 4.42 -12.50
N GLY A 8 6.41 4.95 -12.94
CA GLY A 8 5.77 4.60 -14.20
C GLY A 8 4.94 3.32 -14.16
N ILE A 9 4.87 2.61 -13.03
CA ILE A 9 4.14 1.36 -12.90
C ILE A 9 2.68 1.64 -12.54
N ALA A 10 1.76 1.09 -13.35
CA ALA A 10 0.33 1.15 -13.06
C ALA A 10 -0.04 0.20 -11.92
N ARG A 11 -0.73 0.71 -10.90
CA ARG A 11 -1.21 -0.03 -9.74
C ARG A 11 -2.74 0.05 -9.67
N VAL A 12 -3.37 -1.06 -9.28
CA VAL A 12 -4.81 -1.10 -9.02
C VAL A 12 -5.05 -0.63 -7.59
N ILE A 13 -5.78 0.48 -7.44
CA ILE A 13 -6.24 0.96 -6.15
C ILE A 13 -7.66 0.41 -5.92
N PRO A 14 -7.89 -0.38 -4.86
CA PRO A 14 -9.20 -0.91 -4.54
C PRO A 14 -10.13 0.23 -4.11
N ALA A 15 -11.43 0.08 -4.38
CA ALA A 15 -12.41 1.16 -4.20
C ALA A 15 -12.46 1.71 -2.76
N TRP A 16 -12.25 0.85 -1.76
CA TRP A 16 -12.23 1.25 -0.35
C TRP A 16 -11.03 2.14 0.03
N ASN A 17 -10.00 2.21 -0.81
CA ASN A 17 -8.77 2.99 -0.55
C ASN A 17 -8.56 4.12 -1.57
N ILE A 18 -9.64 4.58 -2.23
CA ILE A 18 -9.52 5.60 -3.27
C ILE A 18 -9.08 6.95 -2.69
N ASP A 19 -9.44 7.23 -1.44
CA ASP A 19 -9.13 8.48 -0.73
C ASP A 19 -7.68 8.51 -0.19
N GLY A 20 -6.93 7.41 -0.35
CA GLY A 20 -5.54 7.31 0.10
C GLY A 20 -5.39 7.32 1.63
N GLY A 21 -6.45 7.00 2.36
CA GLY A 21 -6.40 6.82 3.80
C GLY A 21 -5.44 5.69 4.19
N ARG A 22 -4.83 5.79 5.38
CA ARG A 22 -4.03 4.66 5.90
C ARG A 22 -4.93 3.44 6.09
N CYS A 23 -4.50 2.30 5.55
CA CYS A 23 -5.14 1.03 5.83
C CYS A 23 -5.04 0.72 7.33
N PRO A 24 -6.14 0.39 8.02
CA PRO A 24 -6.08 -0.14 9.38
C PRO A 24 -5.16 -1.37 9.40
N GLY A 25 -4.11 -1.34 10.22
CA GLY A 25 -3.11 -2.41 10.30
C GLY A 25 -1.88 -2.24 9.39
N ALA A 26 -1.75 -1.14 8.62
CA ALA A 26 -0.55 -0.85 7.83
C ALA A 26 0.73 -0.86 8.69
N GLU A 27 0.71 -0.22 9.86
CA GLU A 27 1.85 -0.18 10.78
C GLU A 27 2.20 -1.58 11.33
N GLN A 28 1.20 -2.42 11.52
CA GLN A 28 1.37 -3.79 12.00
C GLN A 28 1.99 -4.69 10.92
N LEU A 29 1.60 -4.48 9.66
CA LEU A 29 2.22 -5.12 8.49
C LEU A 29 3.66 -4.65 8.28
N ASP A 30 3.92 -3.35 8.38
CA ASP A 30 5.29 -2.80 8.28
C ASP A 30 6.21 -3.43 9.34
N GLY A 31 5.72 -3.59 10.56
CA GLY A 31 6.42 -4.30 11.64
C GLY A 31 6.70 -5.77 11.32
N LEU A 32 5.81 -6.46 10.62
CA LEU A 32 6.03 -7.86 10.18
C LEU A 32 7.08 -7.94 9.07
N ILE A 33 7.03 -7.05 8.08
CA ILE A 33 8.01 -6.98 6.98
C ILE A 33 9.40 -6.70 7.53
N ALA A 34 9.53 -5.72 8.44
CA ALA A 34 10.81 -5.37 9.06
C ALA A 34 11.43 -6.55 9.84
N ARG A 35 10.60 -7.39 10.47
CA ARG A 35 11.07 -8.58 11.21
C ARG A 35 11.49 -9.73 10.29
N GLY A 36 10.92 -9.83 9.09
CA GLY A 36 11.24 -10.87 8.10
C GLY A 36 12.43 -10.55 7.20
N ALA A 37 12.97 -9.32 7.25
CA ALA A 37 14.10 -8.87 6.45
C ALA A 37 15.48 -9.16 7.08
N VAL A 38 15.53 -10.06 8.08
CA VAL A 38 16.75 -10.51 8.78
C VAL A 38 17.31 -11.76 8.10
#